data_AF-K0T8K8-F1
#
_entry.id   AF-K0T8K8-F1
#
_cell.length_a   1.000
_cell.length_b   1.000
_cell.length_c   1.000
_cell.angle_alpha   90.00
_cell.angle_beta   90.00
_cell.angle_gamma   90.00
#
_symmetry.space_group_name_H-M   'P 1'
#
loop_
_entity.id
_entity.type
_entity.pdbx_description
1 polymer ?
#
loop_
_entity_poly.entity_id
_entity_poly.type
_entity_poly.pdbx_seq_one_letter_code
_entity_poly.pdbx_strand_id
1 'polypeptide(L)'
;MPLKWRYVRLNPRFDRDETLELLKSEIEASNTTTVDNEDEVDFLISVPWLRSSQHGFEFFAIPEEFGLNKSESFQSGRIYGMDATSGAAVAALLFDMFDRDKKDADGKGCESVKDRPAKTLRVLDMCCAPGLKLCMLADLAPRNSLVEGVDISAQRMDLCKKIVTKYQFPSFSAPGEEGASQEGGNDEGASDDSVDINMYCTDATRFDPHAMHGLVFNSQMTRQEIKSRRGKRKRMNKSARAREKRRLLDVQRKAESLAPKVPTQDLTKGEDRMAAPMAPHASPTP
;
A
#
# COMPACT_ATOMS: atom_id res chain seq x y z
N MET A 1 -10.10 -21.27 18.24
CA MET A 1 -10.64 -19.89 18.34
C MET A 1 -10.81 -19.38 16.91
N PRO A 2 -11.79 -18.51 16.61
CA PRO A 2 -11.88 -17.91 15.28
C PRO A 2 -10.61 -17.11 14.98
N LEU A 3 -10.09 -17.23 13.76
CA LEU A 3 -8.96 -16.41 13.29
C LEU A 3 -9.34 -14.93 13.43
N LYS A 4 -8.47 -14.16 14.11
CA LYS A 4 -8.65 -12.73 14.25
C LYS A 4 -7.80 -12.03 13.20
N TRP A 5 -8.39 -11.02 12.57
CA TRP A 5 -7.80 -10.31 11.45
C TRP A 5 -7.43 -8.89 11.84
N ARG A 6 -6.37 -8.38 11.22
CA ARG A 6 -6.03 -6.96 11.22
C ARG A 6 -5.94 -6.46 9.79
N TYR A 7 -6.03 -5.15 9.62
CA TYR A 7 -6.09 -4.54 8.30
C TYR A 7 -4.82 -3.76 7.96
N VAL A 8 -4.45 -3.83 6.69
CA VAL A 8 -3.36 -3.05 6.10
C VAL A 8 -3.82 -2.39 4.81
N ARG A 9 -3.23 -1.25 4.48
CA ARG A 9 -3.43 -0.54 3.22
C ARG A 9 -2.10 -0.44 2.50
N LEU A 10 -2.07 -0.62 1.18
CA LEU A 10 -0.85 -0.40 0.41
C LEU A 10 -0.51 1.09 0.34
N ASN A 11 0.78 1.39 0.28
CA ASN A 11 1.26 2.75 0.04
C ASN A 11 1.44 2.98 -1.46
N PRO A 12 0.67 3.91 -2.08
CA PRO A 12 0.68 4.10 -3.53
C PRO A 12 2.01 4.67 -4.07
N ARG A 13 2.97 4.99 -3.20
CA ARG A 13 4.34 5.39 -3.59
C ARG A 13 5.25 4.23 -3.94
N PHE A 14 4.86 3.00 -3.62
CA PHE A 14 5.61 1.79 -3.93
C PHE A 14 4.88 0.99 -5.00
N ASP A 15 5.62 0.12 -5.68
CA ASP A 15 5.01 -0.80 -6.64
C ASP A 15 4.05 -1.75 -5.92
N ARG A 16 2.85 -1.87 -6.50
CA ARG A 16 1.75 -2.64 -5.91
C ARG A 16 2.08 -4.12 -5.84
N ASP A 17 2.48 -4.69 -6.97
CA ASP A 17 2.62 -6.14 -7.10
C ASP A 17 3.87 -6.61 -6.35
N GLU A 18 4.97 -5.86 -6.43
CA GLU A 18 6.17 -6.09 -5.61
C GLU A 18 5.84 -6.07 -4.11
N THR A 19 5.03 -5.10 -3.66
CA THR A 19 4.63 -5.00 -2.25
C THR A 19 3.76 -6.17 -1.82
N LEU A 20 2.85 -6.63 -2.67
CA LEU A 20 1.99 -7.77 -2.37
C LEU A 20 2.78 -9.08 -2.34
N GLU A 21 3.68 -9.30 -3.29
CA GLU A 21 4.56 -10.47 -3.32
C GLU A 21 5.43 -10.54 -2.06
N LEU A 22 6.04 -9.40 -1.68
CA LEU A 22 6.83 -9.31 -0.46
C LEU A 22 5.99 -9.63 0.77
N LEU A 23 4.84 -8.98 0.94
CA LEU A 23 3.96 -9.20 2.09
C LEU A 23 3.47 -10.66 2.18
N LYS A 24 3.10 -11.28 1.05
CA LYS A 24 2.71 -12.70 1.01
C LYS A 24 3.85 -13.59 1.51
N SER A 25 5.06 -13.39 0.97
CA SER A 25 6.23 -14.18 1.37
C SER A 25 6.55 -14.03 2.87
N GLU A 26 6.36 -12.83 3.44
CA GLU A 26 6.57 -12.59 4.87
C GLU A 26 5.55 -13.34 5.73
N ILE A 27 4.27 -13.35 5.33
CA ILE A 27 3.19 -14.02 6.05
C ILE A 27 3.40 -15.54 6.00
N GLU A 28 3.70 -16.09 4.82
CA GLU A 28 4.00 -17.52 4.64
C GLU A 28 5.21 -17.95 5.48
N ALA A 29 6.28 -17.16 5.49
CA ALA A 29 7.46 -17.43 6.31
C ALA A 29 7.15 -17.44 7.81
N SER A 30 6.19 -16.63 8.27
CA SER A 30 5.77 -16.57 9.66
C SER A 30 4.86 -17.72 10.10
N ASN A 31 4.17 -18.37 9.15
CA ASN A 31 3.18 -19.43 9.38
C ASN A 31 3.77 -20.84 9.29
N THR A 32 5.08 -21.02 9.49
CA THR A 32 5.80 -22.30 9.38
C THR A 32 5.37 -23.39 10.40
N THR A 33 4.35 -23.13 11.21
CA THR A 33 3.89 -24.06 12.24
C THR A 33 2.40 -24.32 12.05
N THR A 34 2.08 -25.58 11.73
CA THR A 34 0.75 -26.22 11.75
C THR A 34 -0.28 -25.71 10.76
N VAL A 35 -0.52 -26.45 9.67
CA VAL A 35 -1.81 -27.17 9.48
C VAL A 35 -1.58 -28.36 8.52
N ASP A 36 -1.79 -29.60 9.01
CA ASP A 36 -1.85 -30.83 8.21
C ASP A 36 -3.20 -31.00 7.47
N ASN A 37 -3.90 -29.90 7.14
CA ASN A 37 -5.21 -29.95 6.49
C ASN A 37 -5.10 -29.41 5.06
N GLU A 38 -5.75 -30.11 4.13
CA GLU A 38 -5.73 -29.92 2.68
C GLU A 38 -6.39 -28.61 2.19
N ASP A 39 -6.80 -27.72 3.11
CA ASP A 39 -7.41 -26.43 2.79
C ASP A 39 -6.34 -25.34 2.78
N GLU A 40 -5.94 -24.90 1.58
CA GLU A 40 -5.08 -23.74 1.35
C GLU A 40 -5.79 -22.47 1.84
N VAL A 41 -5.50 -22.05 3.08
CA VAL A 41 -6.05 -20.81 3.65
C VAL A 41 -5.25 -19.62 3.10
N ASP A 42 -5.87 -18.78 2.29
CA ASP A 42 -5.29 -17.50 1.88
C ASP A 42 -5.19 -16.56 3.10
N PHE A 43 -3.96 -16.28 3.54
CA PHE A 43 -3.70 -15.40 4.68
C PHE A 43 -3.60 -13.92 4.28
N LEU A 44 -3.82 -13.55 3.01
CA LEU A 44 -3.86 -12.17 2.55
C LEU A 44 -5.14 -11.88 1.76
N ILE A 45 -6.19 -11.51 2.48
CA ILE A 45 -7.54 -11.40 1.91
C ILE A 45 -7.82 -9.94 1.53
N SER A 46 -8.10 -9.67 0.27
CA SER A 46 -8.58 -8.35 -0.18
C SER A 46 -9.90 -7.99 0.51
N VAL A 47 -10.06 -6.73 0.93
CA VAL A 47 -11.31 -6.19 1.50
C VAL A 47 -12.17 -5.58 0.38
N PRO A 48 -13.16 -6.30 -0.20
CA PRO A 48 -13.74 -5.93 -1.50
C PRO A 48 -14.56 -4.65 -1.46
N TRP A 49 -15.21 -4.36 -0.33
CA TRP A 49 -16.03 -3.16 -0.13
C TRP A 49 -15.20 -1.90 0.12
N LEU A 50 -13.89 -2.04 0.36
CA LEU A 50 -12.95 -0.93 0.59
C LEU A 50 -11.79 -0.99 -0.41
N ARG A 51 -12.15 -1.18 -1.68
CA ARG A 51 -11.23 -1.24 -2.81
C ARG A 51 -11.77 -0.38 -3.94
N SER A 52 -10.95 0.53 -4.46
CA SER A 52 -11.29 1.31 -5.65
C SER A 52 -10.06 1.46 -6.54
N SER A 53 -10.11 0.84 -7.73
CA SER A 53 -9.11 1.05 -8.78
C SER A 53 -9.17 2.47 -9.33
N GLN A 54 -10.38 3.06 -9.42
CA GLN A 54 -10.57 4.44 -9.88
C GLN A 54 -9.89 5.46 -8.96
N HIS A 55 -9.98 5.26 -7.64
CA HIS A 55 -9.42 6.18 -6.65
C HIS A 55 -8.05 5.75 -6.12
N GLY A 56 -7.50 4.62 -6.59
CA GLY A 56 -6.13 4.19 -6.29
C GLY A 56 -5.89 3.73 -4.85
N PHE A 57 -6.86 3.03 -4.24
CA PHE A 57 -6.65 2.43 -2.91
C PHE A 57 -7.26 1.03 -2.76
N GLU A 58 -6.64 0.27 -1.87
CA GLU A 58 -7.06 -1.09 -1.53
C GLU A 58 -6.60 -1.46 -0.11
N PHE A 59 -7.44 -2.24 0.57
CA PHE A 59 -7.18 -2.79 1.89
C PHE A 59 -7.11 -4.30 1.84
N PHE A 60 -6.29 -4.86 2.72
CA PHE A 60 -6.13 -6.30 2.92
C PHE A 60 -6.29 -6.65 4.38
N ALA A 61 -6.91 -7.79 4.65
CA ALA A 61 -6.93 -8.45 5.95
C ALA A 61 -5.77 -9.45 6.01
N ILE A 62 -5.04 -9.41 7.12
CA ILE A 62 -3.94 -10.33 7.44
C ILE A 62 -4.15 -10.90 8.86
N PRO A 63 -3.59 -12.06 9.20
CA PRO A 63 -3.68 -12.65 10.53
C PRO A 63 -3.20 -11.68 11.61
N GLU A 64 -3.88 -11.64 12.75
CA GLU A 64 -3.47 -10.80 13.88
C GLU A 64 -2.12 -11.27 14.46
N GLU A 65 -1.86 -12.57 14.41
CA GLU A 65 -0.63 -13.22 14.87
C GLU A 65 0.59 -12.80 14.04
N PHE A 66 0.36 -12.33 12.81
CA PHE A 66 1.43 -11.78 11.98
C PHE A 66 2.05 -10.57 12.67
N GLY A 67 3.35 -10.70 12.97
CA GLY A 67 4.15 -9.70 13.66
C GLY A 67 4.43 -8.49 12.77
N LEU A 68 3.42 -7.66 12.50
CA LEU A 68 3.51 -6.51 11.59
C LEU A 68 4.68 -5.57 11.90
N ASN A 69 5.05 -5.39 13.17
CA ASN A 69 6.21 -4.55 13.53
C ASN A 69 7.57 -5.13 13.07
N LYS A 70 7.63 -6.43 12.78
CA LYS A 70 8.83 -7.14 12.27
C LYS A 70 8.83 -7.28 10.74
N SER A 71 7.71 -6.98 10.09
CA SER A 71 7.54 -7.01 8.62
C SER A 71 8.42 -5.96 7.95
N GLU A 72 9.14 -6.37 6.90
CA GLU A 72 9.93 -5.45 6.07
C GLU A 72 9.01 -4.50 5.30
N SER A 73 7.91 -5.03 4.76
CA SER A 73 6.84 -4.25 4.12
C SER A 73 6.32 -3.14 5.04
N PHE A 74 6.12 -3.43 6.32
CA PHE A 74 5.68 -2.42 7.28
C PHE A 74 6.81 -1.46 7.67
N GLN A 75 8.01 -1.94 7.95
CA GLN A 75 9.14 -1.12 8.41
C GLN A 75 9.63 -0.13 7.34
N SER A 76 9.69 -0.57 6.08
CA SER A 76 10.04 0.26 4.92
C SER A 76 8.97 1.30 4.57
N GLY A 77 7.74 1.11 5.05
CA GLY A 77 6.61 1.99 4.77
C GLY A 77 5.84 1.64 3.51
N ARG A 78 6.07 0.46 2.92
CA ARG A 78 5.30 -0.08 1.78
C ARG A 78 3.82 -0.34 2.14
N ILE A 79 3.54 -0.67 3.39
CA ILE A 79 2.17 -0.84 3.90
C ILE A 79 1.89 0.00 5.15
N TYR A 80 0.68 0.52 5.22
CA TYR A 80 0.12 1.16 6.40
C TYR A 80 -0.58 0.11 7.26
N GLY A 81 -0.23 0.05 8.56
CA GLY A 81 -1.06 -0.61 9.56
C GLY A 81 -2.24 0.30 9.91
N MET A 82 -3.33 0.19 9.17
CA MET A 82 -4.52 1.04 9.31
C MET A 82 -5.77 0.18 9.31
N ASP A 83 -6.66 0.45 10.28
CA ASP A 83 -7.97 -0.20 10.33
C ASP A 83 -8.84 0.16 9.12
N ALA A 84 -9.58 -0.82 8.58
CA ALA A 84 -10.47 -0.63 7.44
C ALA A 84 -11.51 0.48 7.69
N THR A 85 -12.04 0.60 8.91
CA THR A 85 -13.01 1.67 9.25
C THR A 85 -12.39 3.07 9.17
N SER A 86 -11.09 3.20 9.45
CA SER A 86 -10.38 4.47 9.26
C SER A 86 -10.24 4.82 7.78
N GLY A 87 -10.03 3.82 6.93
CA GLY A 87 -10.02 4.00 5.49
C GLY A 87 -11.38 4.38 4.92
N ALA A 88 -12.44 3.71 5.39
CA ALA A 88 -13.82 4.01 5.02
C ALA A 88 -14.19 5.47 5.35
N ALA A 89 -13.79 5.97 6.53
CA ALA A 89 -14.03 7.35 6.93
C ALA A 89 -13.37 8.36 5.97
N VAL A 90 -12.13 8.09 5.54
CA VAL A 90 -11.44 8.97 4.57
C VAL A 90 -12.08 8.88 3.20
N ALA A 91 -12.42 7.68 2.74
CA ALA A 91 -13.06 7.48 1.45
C ALA A 91 -14.44 8.13 1.39
N ALA A 92 -15.25 8.06 2.45
CA ALA A 92 -16.53 8.76 2.55
C ALA A 92 -16.39 10.29 2.62
N LEU A 93 -15.27 10.82 3.11
CA LEU A 93 -15.01 12.25 3.11
C LEU A 93 -14.65 12.78 1.72
N LEU A 94 -13.90 12.01 0.93
CA LEU A 94 -13.35 12.45 -0.35
C LEU A 94 -14.20 12.05 -1.56
N PHE A 95 -14.97 10.97 -1.46
CA PHE A 95 -15.66 10.36 -2.59
C PHE A 95 -17.13 10.08 -2.25
N ASP A 96 -17.96 10.03 -3.30
CA ASP A 96 -19.38 9.73 -3.26
C ASP A 96 -19.68 8.22 -3.29
N MET A 97 -18.66 7.36 -3.21
CA MET A 97 -18.81 5.90 -3.33
C MET A 97 -19.72 5.25 -2.28
N PHE A 98 -19.98 5.95 -1.17
CA PHE A 98 -20.87 5.50 -0.09
C PHE A 98 -22.12 6.37 0.03
N ASP A 99 -22.32 7.34 -0.86
CA ASP A 99 -23.53 8.13 -0.89
C ASP A 99 -24.70 7.24 -1.34
N ARG A 100 -25.87 7.46 -0.76
CA ARG A 100 -27.09 6.84 -1.28
C ARG A 100 -27.34 7.40 -2.67
N ASP A 101 -27.60 6.53 -3.64
CA ASP A 101 -28.07 6.92 -4.96
C ASP A 101 -29.19 7.95 -4.81
N LYS A 102 -28.91 9.20 -5.17
CA LYS A 102 -29.95 10.21 -5.32
C LYS A 102 -30.75 9.82 -6.55
N LYS A 103 -31.80 9.02 -6.35
CA LYS A 103 -32.95 9.07 -7.25
C LYS A 103 -33.60 10.43 -7.01
N ASP A 104 -33.14 11.44 -7.73
CA ASP A 104 -33.74 12.76 -7.68
C ASP A 104 -35.23 12.63 -8.03
N ALA A 105 -36.10 13.21 -7.20
CA ALA A 105 -37.55 13.23 -7.42
C ALA A 105 -37.95 13.94 -8.74
N ASP A 106 -37.00 14.63 -9.39
CA ASP A 106 -37.19 15.41 -10.60
C ASP A 106 -36.49 14.83 -11.85
N GLY A 107 -35.96 13.60 -11.81
CA GLY A 107 -35.42 12.91 -12.99
C GLY A 107 -34.20 13.58 -13.66
N LYS A 108 -33.66 14.66 -13.09
CA LYS A 108 -32.37 15.23 -13.48
C LYS A 108 -31.29 14.58 -12.64
N GLY A 109 -30.69 13.52 -13.17
CA GLY A 109 -29.59 12.84 -12.50
C GLY A 109 -28.51 13.83 -12.06
N CYS A 110 -28.13 13.76 -10.79
CA CYS A 110 -26.94 14.41 -10.25
C CYS A 110 -25.76 14.19 -11.21
N GLU A 111 -25.16 15.29 -11.68
CA GLU A 111 -24.01 15.25 -12.59
C GLU A 111 -22.97 14.24 -12.08
N SER A 112 -22.69 13.22 -12.90
CA SER A 112 -21.69 12.21 -12.57
C SER A 112 -20.36 12.93 -12.30
N VAL A 113 -19.69 12.59 -11.19
CA VAL A 113 -18.38 13.12 -10.79
C VAL A 113 -17.31 13.00 -11.90
N LYS A 114 -17.58 12.21 -12.95
CA LYS A 114 -16.73 12.00 -14.12
C LYS A 114 -16.38 13.26 -14.95
N ASP A 115 -17.18 14.32 -14.90
CA ASP A 115 -16.95 15.53 -15.73
C ASP A 115 -16.40 16.75 -14.96
N ARG A 116 -16.18 16.65 -13.64
CA ARG A 116 -15.59 17.77 -12.90
C ARG A 116 -14.07 17.80 -13.07
N PRO A 117 -13.48 18.90 -13.56
CA PRO A 117 -12.02 19.04 -13.57
C PRO A 117 -11.52 18.82 -12.14
N ALA A 118 -10.41 18.09 -11.99
CA ALA A 118 -9.83 17.73 -10.70
C ALA A 118 -9.56 19.00 -9.87
N LYS A 119 -10.54 19.39 -9.04
CA LYS A 119 -10.48 20.59 -8.23
C LYS A 119 -9.51 20.30 -7.10
N THR A 120 -8.48 21.13 -6.97
CA THR A 120 -7.56 21.10 -5.82
C THR A 120 -8.38 21.24 -4.54
N LEU A 121 -8.08 20.39 -3.55
CA LEU A 121 -8.75 20.39 -2.26
C LEU A 121 -7.90 21.11 -1.22
N ARG A 122 -8.57 21.72 -0.23
CA ARG A 122 -7.96 22.07 1.06
C ARG A 122 -8.72 21.30 2.12
N VAL A 123 -8.04 20.35 2.78
CA VAL A 123 -8.66 19.46 3.75
C VAL A 123 -8.06 19.72 5.12
N LEU A 124 -8.90 19.82 6.15
CA LEU A 124 -8.49 20.00 7.54
C LEU A 124 -8.86 18.76 8.37
N ASP A 125 -7.88 18.17 9.04
CA ASP A 125 -8.04 17.12 10.04
C ASP A 125 -7.74 17.69 11.43
N MET A 126 -8.78 17.97 12.22
CA MET A 126 -8.66 18.68 13.50
C MET A 126 -8.06 17.84 14.65
N CYS A 127 -7.98 16.52 14.49
CA CYS A 127 -7.45 15.59 15.50
C CYS A 127 -6.52 14.58 14.84
N CYS A 128 -5.49 15.08 14.14
CA CYS A 128 -4.80 14.31 13.12
C CYS A 128 -3.88 13.21 13.64
N ALA A 129 -3.43 13.26 14.90
CA ALA A 129 -2.49 12.28 15.41
C ALA A 129 -3.18 10.91 15.63
N PRO A 130 -2.55 9.77 15.24
CA PRO A 130 -1.13 9.59 14.92
C PRO A 130 -0.77 9.81 13.43
N GLY A 131 -1.68 10.28 12.57
CA GLY A 131 -1.34 10.71 11.20
C GLY A 131 -1.59 9.72 10.08
N LEU A 132 -2.13 8.53 10.37
CA LEU A 132 -2.44 7.55 9.33
C LEU A 132 -3.57 8.04 8.39
N LYS A 133 -4.65 8.60 8.95
CA LYS A 133 -5.73 9.21 8.16
C LYS A 133 -5.21 10.40 7.34
N LEU A 134 -4.36 11.24 7.94
CA LEU A 134 -3.67 12.33 7.26
C LEU A 134 -2.86 11.85 6.06
N CYS A 135 -2.13 10.73 6.20
CA CYS A 135 -1.41 10.10 5.09
C CYS A 135 -2.36 9.62 3.99
N MET A 136 -3.49 9.01 4.36
CA MET A 136 -4.48 8.56 3.37
C MET A 136 -5.18 9.73 2.68
N LEU A 137 -5.47 10.82 3.39
CA LEU A 137 -5.96 12.06 2.78
C LEU A 137 -4.98 12.60 1.75
N ALA A 138 -3.69 12.66 2.09
CA ALA A 138 -2.65 13.13 1.18
C ALA A 138 -2.44 12.19 -0.03
N ASP A 139 -2.64 10.89 0.15
CA ASP A 139 -2.51 9.90 -0.92
C ASP A 139 -3.68 9.96 -1.92
N LEU A 140 -4.87 10.36 -1.46
CA LEU A 140 -6.11 10.31 -2.25
C LEU A 140 -6.60 11.67 -2.72
N ALA A 141 -6.12 12.76 -2.12
CA ALA A 141 -6.44 14.10 -2.58
C ALA A 141 -5.85 14.34 -3.99
N PRO A 142 -6.55 15.12 -4.84
CA PRO A 142 -6.03 15.53 -6.12
C PRO A 142 -4.66 16.22 -6.00
N ARG A 143 -3.84 16.14 -7.05
CA ARG A 143 -2.55 16.85 -7.12
C ARG A 143 -2.74 18.35 -6.82
N ASN A 144 -1.72 19.00 -6.25
CA ASN A 144 -1.76 20.41 -5.86
C ASN A 144 -2.81 20.75 -4.79
N SER A 145 -3.32 19.74 -4.07
CA SER A 145 -4.15 19.93 -2.88
C SER A 145 -3.30 20.21 -1.64
N LEU A 146 -3.93 20.75 -0.60
CA LEU A 146 -3.34 20.95 0.72
C LEU A 146 -4.13 20.17 1.78
N VAL A 147 -3.40 19.45 2.62
CA VAL A 147 -3.92 18.73 3.77
C VAL A 147 -3.31 19.34 5.03
N GLU A 148 -4.15 19.86 5.92
CA GLU A 148 -3.75 20.47 7.18
C GLU A 148 -4.16 19.56 8.33
N GLY A 149 -3.20 19.15 9.15
CA GLY A 149 -3.44 18.36 10.36
C GLY A 149 -3.27 19.22 11.61
N VAL A 150 -4.22 19.15 12.54
CA VAL A 150 -4.13 19.81 13.85
C VAL A 150 -4.28 18.76 14.94
N ASP A 151 -3.52 18.90 16.02
CA ASP A 151 -3.75 18.18 17.27
C ASP A 151 -3.22 19.03 18.43
N ILE A 152 -3.91 18.98 19.57
CA ILE A 152 -3.51 19.75 20.75
C ILE A 152 -2.30 19.14 21.47
N SER A 153 -2.06 17.84 21.30
CA SER A 153 -1.02 17.12 22.04
C SER A 153 0.32 17.13 21.32
N ALA A 154 1.28 17.90 21.84
CA ALA A 154 2.66 17.92 21.34
C ALA A 154 3.29 16.52 21.27
N GLN A 155 3.06 15.69 22.29
CA GLN A 155 3.57 14.32 22.34
C GLN A 155 3.02 13.45 21.20
N ARG A 156 1.70 13.54 20.92
CA ARG A 156 1.08 12.80 19.82
C ARG A 156 1.52 13.34 18.46
N MET A 157 1.78 14.65 18.37
CA MET A 157 2.29 15.29 17.15
C MET A 157 3.70 14.83 16.78
N ASP A 158 4.57 14.56 17.74
CA ASP A 158 5.91 14.02 17.42
C ASP A 158 5.84 12.61 16.82
N LEU A 159 4.92 11.77 17.28
CA LEU A 159 4.64 10.50 16.62
C LEU A 159 4.03 10.71 15.23
N CYS A 160 3.11 11.66 15.11
CA CYS A 160 2.45 11.98 13.85
C CYS A 160 3.45 12.43 12.78
N LYS A 161 4.40 13.31 13.13
CA LYS A 161 5.51 13.71 12.25
C LYS A 161 6.33 12.53 11.76
N LYS A 162 6.68 11.59 12.66
CA LYS A 162 7.44 10.39 12.31
C LYS A 162 6.68 9.49 11.32
N ILE A 163 5.37 9.32 11.54
CA ILE A 163 4.49 8.54 10.66
C ILE A 163 4.39 9.22 9.29
N VAL A 164 4.06 10.51 9.24
CA VAL A 164 3.98 11.27 7.97
C VAL A 164 5.32 11.22 7.23
N THR A 165 6.44 11.45 7.93
CA THR A 165 7.79 11.37 7.35
C THR A 165 8.07 10.00 6.76
N LYS A 166 7.75 8.92 7.50
CA LYS A 166 7.94 7.54 7.06
C LYS A 166 7.21 7.24 5.77
N TYR A 167 5.93 7.57 5.71
CA TYR A 167 5.05 7.09 4.65
C TYR A 167 4.97 8.02 3.44
N GLN A 168 5.09 9.33 3.66
CA GLN A 168 4.98 10.34 2.60
C GLN A 168 6.34 10.70 1.99
N PHE A 169 7.43 10.41 2.71
CA PHE A 169 8.82 10.70 2.31
C PHE A 169 9.72 9.47 2.53
N PRO A 170 9.48 8.34 1.84
CA PRO A 170 10.21 7.09 2.08
C PRO A 170 11.74 7.21 1.93
N SER A 171 12.23 8.17 1.13
CA SER A 171 13.66 8.50 1.01
C SER A 171 14.32 8.99 2.30
N PHE A 172 13.55 9.40 3.32
CA PHE A 172 14.04 9.80 4.64
C PHE A 172 14.26 8.60 5.58
N SER A 173 13.52 7.50 5.36
CA SER A 173 13.38 6.42 6.35
C SER A 173 14.17 5.15 6.01
N ALA A 174 14.66 5.00 4.79
CA ALA A 174 15.50 3.87 4.42
C ALA A 174 16.99 4.12 4.75
N PRO A 175 17.64 3.29 5.59
CA PRO A 175 19.07 3.09 5.54
C PRO A 175 19.36 2.10 4.40
N GLY A 176 19.55 2.61 3.17
CA GLY A 176 20.19 1.83 2.09
C GLY A 176 19.40 1.60 0.80
N GLU A 177 18.11 1.94 0.72
CA GLU A 177 17.34 1.71 -0.50
C GLU A 177 17.24 2.96 -1.38
N GLU A 178 18.15 3.05 -2.36
CA GLU A 178 17.89 3.79 -3.59
C GLU A 178 17.08 2.89 -4.53
N GLY A 179 15.77 2.79 -4.29
CA GLY A 179 14.81 2.25 -5.25
C GLY A 179 14.61 3.22 -6.41
N ALA A 180 14.82 2.72 -7.63
CA ALA A 180 14.48 3.28 -8.94
C ALA A 180 14.41 4.82 -9.05
N SER A 181 15.57 5.45 -9.28
CA SER A 181 15.60 6.67 -10.08
C SER A 181 15.07 6.34 -11.47
N GLN A 182 13.91 6.89 -11.83
CA GLN A 182 13.65 7.21 -13.23
C GLN A 182 14.86 8.01 -13.75
N GLU A 183 15.37 7.53 -14.88
CA GLU A 183 16.51 8.11 -15.58
C GLU A 183 16.20 9.54 -16.07
N GLY A 184 17.27 10.28 -16.30
CA GLY A 184 17.31 11.73 -16.53
C GLY A 184 16.23 12.30 -17.45
N GLY A 185 15.60 13.35 -16.98
CA GLY A 185 14.92 14.37 -17.77
C GLY A 185 15.35 15.74 -17.24
N ASN A 186 15.76 16.62 -18.14
CA ASN A 186 16.28 17.96 -17.85
C ASN A 186 15.41 18.73 -16.83
N ASP A 187 16.08 19.29 -15.83
CA ASP A 187 15.51 20.08 -14.74
C ASP A 187 15.25 21.50 -15.22
N GLU A 188 14.15 21.70 -15.96
CA GLU A 188 13.53 23.00 -16.18
C GLU A 188 12.01 22.90 -15.95
N GLY A 189 11.57 23.28 -14.75
CA GLY A 189 10.21 23.81 -14.55
C GLY A 189 9.04 22.84 -14.40
N ALA A 190 9.24 21.59 -13.97
CA ALA A 190 8.10 20.73 -13.62
C ALA A 190 7.51 21.16 -12.26
N SER A 191 6.28 21.69 -12.26
CA SER A 191 5.52 21.93 -11.03
C SER A 191 5.47 20.64 -10.20
N ASP A 192 5.84 20.73 -8.92
CA ASP A 192 5.77 19.61 -7.98
C ASP A 192 4.29 19.29 -7.74
N ASP A 193 3.71 18.48 -8.64
CA ASP A 193 2.31 18.03 -8.68
C ASP A 193 2.02 17.06 -7.51
N SER A 194 2.38 17.46 -6.30
CA SER A 194 2.25 16.72 -5.06
C SER A 194 1.19 17.37 -4.16
N VAL A 195 0.69 16.60 -3.21
CA VAL A 195 -0.18 17.13 -2.15
C VAL A 195 0.71 17.67 -1.04
N ASP A 196 0.40 18.87 -0.56
CA ASP A 196 1.10 19.47 0.57
C ASP A 196 0.46 19.07 1.90
N ILE A 197 1.32 18.93 2.91
CA ILE A 197 0.93 18.56 4.27
C ILE A 197 1.52 19.59 5.22
N ASN A 198 0.65 20.31 5.92
CA ASN A 198 1.01 21.16 7.05
C ASN A 198 0.47 20.55 8.33
N MET A 199 1.23 20.62 9.41
CA MET A 199 0.77 20.15 10.72
C MET A 199 0.96 21.20 11.79
N TYR A 200 -0.04 21.40 12.62
CA TYR A 200 -0.06 22.42 13.67
C TYR A 200 -0.35 21.79 15.04
N CYS A 201 0.45 22.13 16.04
CA CYS A 201 0.21 21.77 17.43
C CYS A 201 -0.52 22.92 18.12
N THR A 202 -1.84 22.86 18.17
CA THR A 202 -2.71 23.92 18.72
C THR A 202 -4.07 23.36 19.11
N ASP A 203 -4.83 24.09 19.91
CA ASP A 203 -6.18 23.72 20.35
C ASP A 203 -7.27 23.90 19.27
N ALA A 204 -6.89 24.46 18.12
CA ALA A 204 -7.76 24.73 16.96
C ALA A 204 -8.95 25.67 17.23
N THR A 205 -9.08 26.28 18.42
CA THR A 205 -10.21 27.15 18.76
C THR A 205 -10.29 28.40 17.90
N ARG A 206 -9.12 28.85 17.39
CA ARG A 206 -8.94 29.94 16.43
C ARG A 206 -7.92 29.53 15.37
N PHE A 207 -8.17 28.42 14.67
CA PHE A 207 -7.27 27.96 13.63
C PHE A 207 -7.20 28.97 12.47
N ASP A 208 -6.08 29.68 12.37
CA ASP A 208 -5.72 30.54 11.25
C ASP A 208 -4.43 30.00 10.60
N PRO A 209 -4.51 29.36 9.43
CA PRO A 209 -3.34 28.85 8.75
C PRO A 209 -2.40 29.95 8.28
N HIS A 210 -2.83 31.21 8.15
CA HIS A 210 -1.95 32.32 7.74
C HIS A 210 -1.07 32.82 8.89
N ALA A 211 -1.49 32.66 10.14
CA ALA A 211 -0.74 33.08 11.30
C ALA A 211 0.50 32.19 11.57
N MET A 212 0.59 31.01 10.93
CA MET A 212 1.66 30.00 11.12
C MET A 212 1.88 29.57 12.58
N HIS A 213 0.98 29.97 13.50
CA HIS A 213 1.12 29.72 14.91
C HIS A 213 0.98 28.24 15.22
N GLY A 214 1.98 27.68 15.92
CA GLY A 214 2.02 26.26 16.24
C GLY A 214 2.32 25.37 15.03
N LEU A 215 2.79 25.88 13.89
CA LEU A 215 3.26 25.04 12.78
C LEU A 215 4.44 24.18 13.26
N VAL A 216 4.30 22.86 13.16
CA VAL A 216 5.31 21.89 13.61
C VAL A 216 5.82 20.97 12.50
N PHE A 217 5.20 21.00 11.32
CA PHE A 217 5.63 20.25 10.14
C PHE A 217 5.14 20.92 8.85
N ASN A 218 5.99 20.93 7.83
CA ASN A 218 5.66 21.42 6.49
C ASN A 218 6.32 20.49 5.44
N SER A 219 5.50 19.97 4.52
CA SER A 219 5.94 19.05 3.47
C SER A 219 6.94 19.68 2.51
N GLN A 220 6.71 20.92 2.08
CA GLN A 220 7.59 21.60 1.12
C GLN A 220 9.00 21.77 1.67
N MET A 221 9.11 22.24 2.92
CA MET A 221 10.39 22.37 3.63
C MET A 221 11.07 21.02 3.78
N THR A 222 10.32 19.97 4.15
CA THR A 222 10.83 18.60 4.25
C THR A 222 11.36 18.09 2.90
N ARG A 223 10.66 18.34 1.79
CA ARG A 223 11.13 17.97 0.43
C ARG A 223 12.41 18.72 0.06
N GLN A 224 12.48 20.02 0.35
CA GLN A 224 13.67 20.83 0.09
C GLN A 224 14.89 20.31 0.88
N GLU A 225 14.70 19.97 2.15
CA GLU A 225 15.75 19.35 2.97
C GLU A 225 16.23 18.03 2.38
N ILE A 226 15.32 17.15 1.93
CA ILE A 226 15.66 15.87 1.30
C ILE A 226 16.46 16.10 0.01
N LYS A 227 16.01 17.02 -0.86
CA LYS A 227 16.73 17.37 -2.09
C LYS A 227 18.14 17.88 -1.78
N SER A 228 18.30 18.74 -0.77
CA SER A 228 19.60 19.27 -0.36
C SER A 228 20.55 18.21 0.21
N ARG A 229 20.02 17.20 0.93
CA ARG A 229 20.81 16.09 1.49
C ARG A 229 21.24 15.10 0.40
N ARG A 230 20.41 14.85 -0.62
CA ARG A 230 20.77 13.97 -1.76
C ARG A 230 21.99 14.50 -2.52
N GLY A 231 22.11 15.82 -2.69
CA GLY A 231 23.31 16.43 -3.30
C GLY A 231 24.60 16.25 -2.49
N LYS A 232 24.50 15.92 -1.19
CA LYS A 232 25.65 15.72 -0.28
C LYS A 232 25.98 14.26 0.00
N ARG A 233 25.09 13.31 -0.34
CA ARG A 233 25.33 11.87 -0.10
C ARG A 233 26.22 11.29 -1.21
N LYS A 234 27.37 10.72 -0.81
CA LYS A 234 28.29 10.00 -1.71
C LYS A 234 27.55 8.78 -2.28
N ARG A 235 27.36 8.73 -3.61
CA ARG A 235 26.75 7.61 -4.34
C ARG A 235 27.30 6.29 -3.82
N MET A 236 26.42 5.39 -3.38
CA MET A 236 26.82 4.05 -2.94
C MET A 236 27.63 3.39 -4.06
N ASN A 237 28.83 2.92 -3.74
CA ASN A 237 29.69 2.32 -4.77
C ASN A 237 29.05 1.00 -5.26
N LYS A 238 29.39 0.62 -6.50
CA LYS A 238 28.87 -0.59 -7.18
C LYS A 238 28.96 -1.86 -6.33
N SER A 239 29.98 -1.98 -5.47
CA SER A 239 30.17 -3.13 -4.58
C SER A 239 29.14 -3.20 -3.44
N ALA A 240 28.69 -2.06 -2.92
CA ALA A 240 27.67 -2.01 -1.86
C ALA A 240 26.30 -2.43 -2.38
N ARG A 241 25.90 -1.95 -3.57
CA ARG A 241 24.66 -2.40 -4.25
C ARG A 241 24.70 -3.90 -4.59
N ALA A 242 25.84 -4.42 -5.02
CA ALA A 242 25.99 -5.85 -5.30
C ALA A 242 25.84 -6.71 -4.04
N ARG A 243 26.30 -6.23 -2.88
CA ARG A 243 26.13 -6.91 -1.59
C ARG A 243 24.68 -6.92 -1.14
N GLU A 244 23.97 -5.80 -1.27
CA GLU A 244 22.55 -5.71 -0.88
C GLU A 244 21.67 -6.60 -1.77
N LYS A 245 21.87 -6.55 -3.10
CA LYS A 245 21.17 -7.43 -4.04
C LYS A 245 21.43 -8.91 -3.73
N ARG A 246 22.66 -9.27 -3.35
CA ARG A 246 23.00 -10.64 -2.98
C ARG A 246 22.34 -11.06 -1.66
N ARG A 247 22.23 -10.15 -0.70
CA ARG A 247 21.53 -10.38 0.57
C ARG A 247 20.04 -10.61 0.37
N LEU A 248 19.39 -9.81 -0.48
CA LEU A 248 17.97 -9.99 -0.85
C LEU A 248 17.74 -11.34 -1.56
N LEU A 249 18.59 -11.70 -2.52
CA LEU A 249 18.54 -13.01 -3.18
C LEU A 249 18.79 -14.18 -2.22
N ASP A 250 19.64 -13.99 -1.20
CA ASP A 250 19.85 -15.02 -0.18
C ASP A 250 18.65 -15.18 0.74
N VAL A 251 17.94 -14.10 1.09
CA VAL A 251 16.67 -14.16 1.82
C VAL A 251 15.62 -14.90 0.99
N GLN A 252 15.50 -14.58 -0.30
CA GLN A 252 14.57 -15.22 -1.23
C GLN A 252 14.88 -16.72 -1.42
N ARG A 253 16.15 -17.08 -1.64
CA ARG A 253 16.58 -18.49 -1.73
C ARG A 253 16.37 -19.26 -0.44
N LYS A 254 16.52 -18.61 0.73
CA LYS A 254 16.28 -19.25 2.02
C LYS A 254 14.79 -19.56 2.17
N ALA A 255 13.91 -18.64 1.75
CA ALA A 255 12.47 -18.87 1.69
C ALA A 255 12.12 -20.02 0.74
N GLU A 256 12.70 -20.06 -0.46
CA GLU A 256 12.51 -21.16 -1.43
C GLU A 256 13.03 -22.51 -0.91
N SER A 257 14.14 -22.54 -0.18
CA SER A 257 14.71 -23.77 0.39
C SER A 257 13.89 -24.36 1.55
N LEU A 258 13.01 -23.54 2.15
CA LEU A 258 12.08 -23.92 3.21
C LEU A 258 10.70 -24.32 2.65
N ALA A 259 10.45 -24.13 1.35
CA ALA A 259 9.22 -24.57 0.70
C ALA A 259 9.22 -26.10 0.53
N PRO A 260 8.12 -26.80 0.88
CA PRO A 260 8.03 -28.24 0.75
C PRO A 260 8.11 -28.65 -0.74
N LYS A 261 9.05 -29.54 -1.07
CA LYS A 261 9.16 -30.14 -2.41
C LYS A 261 7.97 -31.06 -2.64
N VAL A 262 7.03 -30.64 -3.48
CA VAL A 262 5.99 -31.51 -4.04
C VAL A 262 6.68 -32.63 -4.85
N PRO A 263 6.43 -33.92 -4.58
CA PRO A 263 7.01 -34.99 -5.38
C PRO A 263 6.37 -35.02 -6.76
N THR A 264 7.12 -34.63 -7.79
CA THR A 264 6.74 -34.89 -9.19
C THR A 264 6.78 -36.39 -9.43
N GLN A 265 5.60 -37.02 -9.56
CA GLN A 265 5.49 -38.37 -10.07
C GLN A 265 5.79 -38.36 -11.57
N ASP A 266 6.83 -39.11 -11.92
CA ASP A 266 7.39 -39.26 -13.25
C ASP A 266 6.50 -40.21 -14.07
N LEU A 267 5.57 -39.65 -14.86
CA LEU A 267 4.75 -40.41 -15.82
C LEU A 267 5.50 -40.52 -17.15
N THR A 268 6.54 -41.34 -17.21
CA THR A 268 7.03 -41.86 -18.51
C THR A 268 7.50 -43.32 -18.42
N LYS A 269 6.80 -44.18 -19.19
CA LYS A 269 7.25 -45.40 -19.91
C LYS A 269 6.52 -46.71 -19.58
N GLY A 270 6.04 -47.32 -20.66
CA GLY A 270 5.70 -48.74 -20.82
C GLY A 270 4.32 -48.90 -21.46
N GLU A 271 4.09 -49.44 -22.65
CA GLU A 271 4.90 -50.01 -23.73
C GLU A 271 3.92 -50.35 -24.87
N ASP A 272 4.39 -50.25 -26.12
CA ASP A 272 3.71 -50.67 -27.35
C ASP A 272 3.33 -52.16 -27.39
N ARG A 273 2.12 -52.50 -27.87
CA ARG A 273 1.86 -53.70 -28.70
C ARG A 273 0.77 -53.46 -29.76
N MET A 274 1.13 -53.79 -31.01
CA MET A 274 0.40 -53.65 -32.28
C MET A 274 -0.85 -54.57 -32.44
N ALA A 275 -1.83 -54.05 -33.21
CA ALA A 275 -2.68 -54.63 -34.31
C ALA A 275 -3.01 -56.16 -34.29
N ALA A 276 -4.20 -56.70 -34.64
CA ALA A 276 -5.36 -56.39 -35.52
C ALA A 276 -6.45 -57.50 -35.29
N PRO A 277 -7.50 -57.76 -36.12
CA PRO A 277 -8.44 -56.94 -36.93
C PRO A 277 -9.96 -57.22 -36.63
N MET A 278 -10.85 -56.49 -37.35
CA MET A 278 -12.33 -56.57 -37.49
C MET A 278 -12.87 -57.98 -37.84
N ALA A 279 -14.15 -58.42 -37.71
CA ALA A 279 -15.54 -57.90 -37.68
C ALA A 279 -16.50 -59.08 -37.23
N PRO A 280 -17.84 -59.14 -37.45
CA PRO A 280 -18.92 -58.14 -37.67
C PRO A 280 -20.24 -58.37 -36.85
N HIS A 281 -21.15 -57.38 -36.93
CA HIS A 281 -22.64 -57.42 -36.88
C HIS A 281 -23.42 -58.19 -35.79
N ALA A 282 -24.35 -57.47 -35.11
CA ALA A 282 -25.82 -57.68 -35.25
C ALA A 282 -26.63 -56.70 -34.37
N SER A 283 -27.50 -55.92 -35.01
CA SER A 283 -28.77 -55.39 -34.47
C SER A 283 -29.86 -56.50 -34.60
N PRO A 284 -31.05 -56.48 -33.94
CA PRO A 284 -32.00 -55.36 -33.93
C PRO A 284 -32.87 -55.16 -32.66
N THR A 285 -33.62 -54.06 -32.73
CA THR A 285 -34.81 -53.58 -31.98
C THR A 285 -35.93 -54.62 -31.77
N PRO A 286 -36.92 -54.37 -30.90
CA PRO A 286 -38.02 -53.41 -31.15
C PRO A 286 -37.93 -52.08 -30.39
#